data_AF-A0A9X8DWF5-F1
#
_entry.id   AF-A0A9X8DWF5-F1
#
_cell.length_a   1.000
_cell.length_b   1.000
_cell.length_c   1.000
_cell.angle_alpha   90.00
_cell.angle_beta   90.00
_cell.angle_gamma   90.00
#
_symmetry.space_group_name_H-M   'P 1'
#
loop_
_entity.id
_entity.type
_entity.pdbx_description
1 polymer ?
#
loop_
_entity_poly.entity_id
_entity_poly.type
_entity_poly.pdbx_seq_one_letter_code
_entity_poly.pdbx_strand_id
1 'polypeptide(L)'
;CAVNTDPTAQQLAQIAVQSAESAVAFGIEPRVALLSYATGDSNKGPIIDKVREATKLAQSMAPGVSIYGPIQYDAATNPSIAKQKVKGLKQSEVRKMPRHANVLVFPDLNTGNNTYKAVQQSTDCLAIGPMLQGLNKPVNDLSRGATVGDIVTTVALTAIQAKQSKN
;
A
#
# COMPACT_ATOMS: atom_id res chain seq x y z
N CYS A 1 2.46 -0.18 7.90
CA CYS A 1 1.39 -0.35 8.93
C CYS A 1 1.89 -0.13 10.36
N ALA A 2 2.63 0.95 10.64
CA ALA A 2 3.28 1.13 11.96
C ALA A 2 3.32 2.58 12.48
N VAL A 3 3.44 3.59 11.60
CA VAL A 3 3.79 4.96 12.02
C VAL A 3 2.58 5.90 12.05
N ASN A 4 1.96 6.17 10.89
CA ASN A 4 0.89 7.17 10.79
C ASN A 4 -0.45 6.58 11.23
N THR A 5 -1.04 7.12 12.30
CA THR A 5 -2.30 6.65 12.91
C THR A 5 -3.53 6.87 12.03
N ASP A 6 -3.76 8.12 11.63
CA ASP A 6 -4.81 8.53 10.70
C ASP A 6 -4.24 9.53 9.69
N PRO A 7 -3.63 9.04 8.59
CA PRO A 7 -2.98 9.91 7.63
C PRO A 7 -4.01 10.78 6.90
N THR A 8 -3.64 12.04 6.64
CA THR A 8 -4.38 12.94 5.74
C THR A 8 -4.35 12.43 4.30
N ALA A 9 -5.19 12.96 3.41
CA ALA A 9 -5.17 12.58 1.99
C ALA A 9 -3.79 12.78 1.34
N GLN A 10 -3.10 13.88 1.66
CA GLN A 10 -1.75 14.17 1.18
C GLN A 10 -0.72 13.16 1.70
N GLN A 11 -0.76 12.84 3.00
CA GLN A 11 0.13 11.85 3.59
C GLN A 11 -0.14 10.45 3.01
N LEU A 12 -1.41 10.09 2.81
CA LEU A 12 -1.78 8.81 2.23
C LEU A 12 -1.32 8.69 0.77
N ALA A 13 -1.35 9.78 0.01
CA ALA A 13 -0.78 9.84 -1.34
C ALA A 13 0.74 9.65 -1.33
N GLN A 14 1.45 10.31 -0.42
CA GLN A 14 2.90 10.13 -0.23
C GLN A 14 3.25 8.69 0.15
N ILE A 15 2.49 8.08 1.08
CA ILE A 15 2.65 6.67 1.46
C ILE A 15 2.49 5.77 0.24
N ALA A 16 1.50 6.02 -0.62
CA ALA A 16 1.27 5.22 -1.82
C ALA A 16 2.44 5.29 -2.80
N VAL A 17 2.97 6.48 -3.06
CA VAL A 17 4.13 6.68 -3.95
C VAL A 17 5.40 6.04 -3.36
N GLN A 18 5.70 6.29 -2.09
CA GLN A 18 6.86 5.70 -1.41
C GLN A 18 6.79 4.17 -1.33
N SER A 19 5.58 3.62 -1.16
CA SER A 19 5.38 2.18 -1.19
C SER A 19 5.61 1.59 -2.58
N ALA A 20 5.24 2.32 -3.64
CA ALA A 20 5.52 1.91 -5.02
C ALA A 20 7.03 1.93 -5.32
N GLU A 21 7.74 2.97 -4.91
CA GLU A 21 9.20 3.07 -5.03
C GLU A 21 9.91 1.92 -4.29
N SER A 22 9.39 1.56 -3.12
CA SER A 22 9.89 0.41 -2.36
C SER A 22 9.65 -0.90 -3.09
N ALA A 23 8.48 -1.11 -3.73
CA ALA A 23 8.24 -2.31 -4.53
C ALA A 23 9.24 -2.40 -5.71
N VAL A 24 9.52 -1.30 -6.39
CA VAL A 24 10.54 -1.23 -7.45
C VAL A 24 11.93 -1.62 -6.91
N ALA A 25 12.27 -1.20 -5.67
CA ALA A 25 13.50 -1.61 -4.99
C ALA A 25 13.69 -3.11 -4.92
N PHE A 26 12.60 -3.82 -4.66
CA PHE A 26 12.55 -5.28 -4.55
C PHE A 26 12.42 -5.97 -5.91
N GLY A 27 12.52 -5.22 -7.02
CA GLY A 27 12.34 -5.77 -8.37
C GLY A 27 10.89 -6.09 -8.73
N ILE A 28 9.93 -5.51 -8.01
CA ILE A 28 8.49 -5.73 -8.20
C ILE A 28 7.90 -4.54 -8.96
N GLU A 29 7.26 -4.79 -10.09
CA GLU A 29 6.48 -3.77 -10.79
C GLU A 29 5.26 -3.37 -9.94
N PRO A 30 5.15 -2.11 -9.50
CA PRO A 30 4.12 -1.69 -8.55
C PRO A 30 2.74 -1.56 -9.21
N ARG A 31 1.75 -2.23 -8.61
CA ARG A 31 0.32 -2.08 -8.87
C ARG A 31 -0.35 -1.74 -7.55
N VAL A 32 -0.55 -0.44 -7.33
CA VAL A 32 -0.95 0.14 -6.06
C VAL A 32 -2.47 0.24 -5.98
N ALA A 33 -3.03 -0.28 -4.90
CA ALA A 33 -4.41 -0.12 -4.52
C ALA A 33 -4.53 0.69 -3.23
N LEU A 34 -5.20 1.84 -3.30
CA LEU A 34 -5.62 2.57 -2.10
C LEU A 34 -6.95 1.99 -1.60
N LEU A 35 -6.87 1.32 -0.45
CA LEU A 35 -7.95 0.52 0.08
C LEU A 35 -9.03 1.36 0.77
N SER A 36 -10.27 0.93 0.61
CA SER A 36 -11.43 1.47 1.33
C SER A 36 -12.53 0.41 1.44
N TYR A 37 -13.59 0.70 2.19
CA TYR A 37 -14.77 -0.18 2.25
C TYR A 37 -15.68 -0.05 1.01
N ALA A 38 -15.41 0.92 0.14
CA ALA A 38 -16.13 1.15 -1.11
C ALA A 38 -15.19 1.14 -2.32
N THR A 39 -15.75 0.91 -3.50
CA THR A 39 -15.01 0.92 -4.78
C THR A 39 -15.56 2.01 -5.70
N GLY A 40 -14.66 2.80 -6.30
CA GLY A 40 -15.00 3.84 -7.28
C GLY A 40 -15.72 5.06 -6.71
N ASP A 41 -16.50 5.72 -7.56
CA ASP A 41 -17.05 7.06 -7.27
C ASP A 41 -18.49 7.09 -6.72
N SER A 42 -19.16 5.94 -6.60
CA SER A 42 -20.58 5.91 -6.24
C SER A 42 -20.87 6.26 -4.78
N ASN A 43 -19.95 5.94 -3.87
CA ASN A 43 -20.11 6.18 -2.44
C ASN A 43 -19.45 7.51 -2.02
N LYS A 44 -20.10 8.24 -1.11
CA LYS A 44 -19.65 9.54 -0.60
C LYS A 44 -19.51 9.49 0.91
N GLY A 45 -18.67 10.36 1.45
CA GLY A 45 -18.46 10.50 2.89
C GLY A 45 -16.97 10.67 3.22
N PRO A 46 -16.65 11.27 4.37
CA PRO A 46 -15.31 11.77 4.68
C PRO A 46 -14.23 10.68 4.58
N ILE A 47 -14.54 9.44 4.99
CA ILE A 47 -13.62 8.30 4.95
C ILE A 47 -13.26 7.92 3.51
N ILE A 48 -14.24 7.89 2.60
CA ILE A 48 -14.01 7.53 1.20
C ILE A 48 -13.42 8.72 0.44
N ASP A 49 -13.90 9.92 0.72
CA ASP A 49 -13.47 11.15 0.05
C ASP A 49 -11.98 11.40 0.30
N LYS A 50 -11.49 11.11 1.52
CA LYS A 50 -10.06 11.09 1.86
C LYS A 50 -9.25 10.17 0.95
N VAL A 51 -9.70 8.93 0.76
CA VAL A 51 -8.98 7.93 -0.07
C VAL A 51 -9.04 8.30 -1.55
N ARG A 52 -10.16 8.86 -2.02
CA ARG A 52 -10.32 9.34 -3.39
C ARG A 52 -9.40 10.52 -3.68
N GLU A 53 -9.34 11.48 -2.77
CA GLU A 53 -8.42 12.62 -2.87
C GLU A 53 -6.96 12.14 -2.88
N ALA A 54 -6.59 11.26 -1.95
CA ALA A 54 -5.26 10.64 -1.91
C ALA A 54 -4.90 9.92 -3.22
N THR A 55 -5.85 9.22 -3.82
CA THR A 55 -5.64 8.53 -5.10
C THR A 55 -5.32 9.51 -6.22
N LYS A 56 -6.06 10.61 -6.33
CA LYS A 56 -5.83 11.65 -7.35
C LYS A 56 -4.47 12.33 -7.18
N LEU A 57 -4.11 12.63 -5.93
CA LEU A 57 -2.82 13.21 -5.59
C LEU A 57 -1.68 12.25 -5.95
N ALA A 58 -1.77 10.98 -5.56
CA ALA A 58 -0.76 9.97 -5.85
C ALA A 58 -0.57 9.75 -7.37
N GLN A 59 -1.67 9.69 -8.13
CA GLN A 59 -1.63 9.62 -9.60
C GLN A 59 -0.94 10.84 -10.23
N SER A 60 -1.07 12.02 -9.63
CA SER A 60 -0.43 13.25 -10.10
C SER A 60 1.06 13.28 -9.75
N MET A 61 1.43 12.76 -8.57
CA MET A 61 2.81 12.66 -8.10
C MET A 61 3.63 11.60 -8.87
N ALA A 62 2.99 10.51 -9.29
CA ALA A 62 3.65 9.39 -9.96
C ALA A 62 2.84 8.91 -11.18
N PRO A 63 2.78 9.69 -12.28
CA PRO A 63 1.93 9.40 -13.43
C PRO A 63 2.30 8.10 -14.18
N GLY A 64 3.52 7.58 -13.99
CA GLY A 64 3.98 6.31 -14.56
C GLY A 64 3.64 5.07 -13.74
N VAL A 65 3.07 5.22 -12.53
CA VAL A 65 2.76 4.09 -11.64
C VAL A 65 1.29 3.72 -11.76
N SER A 66 0.99 2.41 -11.80
CA SER A 66 -0.39 1.91 -11.77
C SER A 66 -0.97 2.12 -10.37
N ILE A 67 -1.78 3.17 -10.20
CA ILE A 67 -2.40 3.54 -8.92
C ILE A 67 -3.91 3.65 -9.11
N TYR A 68 -4.67 2.95 -8.26
CA TYR A 68 -6.14 3.02 -8.26
C TYR A 68 -6.72 2.99 -6.85
N GLY A 69 -7.84 3.67 -6.67
CA GLY A 69 -8.59 3.74 -5.44
C GLY A 69 -9.71 4.78 -5.54
N PRO A 70 -10.64 4.80 -4.58
CA PRO A 70 -10.81 3.82 -3.52
C PRO A 70 -11.23 2.45 -4.07
N ILE A 71 -10.73 1.37 -3.49
CA ILE A 71 -11.08 0.00 -3.87
C ILE A 71 -11.11 -0.93 -2.66
N GLN A 72 -12.03 -1.89 -2.65
CA GLN A 72 -12.07 -2.94 -1.62
C GLN A 72 -10.97 -3.98 -1.85
N TYR A 73 -10.47 -4.58 -0.75
CA TYR A 73 -9.39 -5.57 -0.80
C TYR A 73 -9.67 -6.76 -1.73
N ASP A 74 -10.89 -7.29 -1.67
CA ASP A 74 -11.35 -8.41 -2.49
C ASP A 74 -11.25 -8.10 -4.00
N ALA A 75 -11.69 -6.92 -4.40
CA ALA A 75 -11.60 -6.45 -5.78
C ALA A 75 -10.16 -6.09 -6.18
N ALA A 76 -9.34 -5.59 -5.26
CA ALA A 76 -7.94 -5.27 -5.55
C ALA A 76 -7.08 -6.53 -5.81
N THR A 77 -7.42 -7.66 -5.18
CA THR A 77 -6.60 -8.89 -5.22
C THR A 77 -7.17 -9.98 -6.10
N ASN A 78 -8.50 -10.05 -6.28
CA ASN A 78 -9.18 -11.09 -7.04
C ASN A 78 -9.77 -10.55 -8.37
N PRO A 79 -9.20 -10.91 -9.54
CA PRO A 79 -9.69 -10.47 -10.85
C PRO A 79 -11.16 -10.79 -11.11
N SER A 80 -11.66 -11.91 -10.59
CA SER A 80 -13.05 -12.35 -10.80
C SER A 80 -14.03 -11.46 -10.03
N ILE A 81 -13.68 -11.07 -8.80
CA ILE A 81 -14.48 -10.13 -7.98
C ILE A 81 -14.38 -8.72 -8.57
N ALA A 82 -13.19 -8.30 -8.98
CA ALA A 82 -12.98 -7.08 -9.74
C ALA A 82 -13.94 -6.97 -10.93
N LYS A 83 -14.04 -8.00 -11.77
CA LYS A 83 -14.97 -8.08 -12.92
C LYS A 83 -16.44 -7.93 -12.53
N GLN A 84 -16.85 -8.39 -11.34
CA GLN A 84 -18.21 -8.23 -10.88
C GLN A 84 -18.48 -6.79 -10.41
N LYS A 85 -17.57 -6.20 -9.64
CA LYS A 85 -17.73 -4.83 -9.13
C LYS A 85 -17.63 -3.77 -10.22
N VAL A 86 -16.87 -4.01 -11.30
CA VAL A 86 -16.76 -3.06 -12.42
C VAL A 86 -18.02 -2.91 -13.26
N LYS A 87 -19.02 -3.80 -13.14
CA LYS A 87 -20.27 -3.70 -13.91
C LYS A 87 -21.06 -2.41 -13.64
N GLY A 88 -20.85 -1.79 -12.47
CA GLY A 88 -21.45 -0.50 -12.11
C GLY A 88 -20.51 0.70 -12.23
N LEU A 89 -19.27 0.51 -12.71
CA LEU A 89 -18.26 1.57 -12.82
C LEU A 89 -18.15 2.11 -14.24
N LYS A 90 -17.68 3.35 -14.37
CA LYS A 90 -17.39 3.94 -15.68
C LYS A 90 -16.24 3.17 -16.36
N GLN A 91 -16.31 2.97 -17.67
CA GLN A 91 -15.27 2.25 -18.43
C GLN A 91 -13.86 2.81 -18.23
N SER A 92 -13.75 4.13 -17.98
CA SER A 92 -12.49 4.81 -17.65
C SER A 92 -11.89 4.36 -16.31
N GLU A 93 -12.71 4.05 -15.31
CA GLU A 93 -12.26 3.50 -14.03
C GLU A 93 -11.82 2.04 -14.19
N VAL A 94 -12.58 1.25 -14.94
CA VAL A 94 -12.26 -0.16 -15.22
C VAL A 94 -10.88 -0.31 -15.84
N ARG A 95 -10.49 0.60 -16.75
CA ARG A 95 -9.16 0.59 -17.39
C ARG A 95 -8.02 0.93 -16.43
N LYS A 96 -8.29 1.70 -15.38
CA LYS A 96 -7.28 2.13 -14.39
C LYS A 96 -7.10 1.13 -13.26
N MET A 97 -8.10 0.29 -13.00
CA MET A 97 -8.07 -0.66 -11.89
C MET A 97 -7.00 -1.74 -12.12
N PRO A 98 -6.09 -1.97 -11.15
CA PRO A 98 -5.09 -3.02 -11.26
C PRO A 98 -5.79 -4.38 -11.27
N ARG A 99 -5.42 -5.23 -12.24
CA ARG A 99 -5.99 -6.60 -12.33
C ARG A 99 -5.59 -7.47 -11.13
N HIS A 100 -4.47 -7.15 -10.50
CA HIS A 100 -3.94 -7.84 -9.32
C HIS A 100 -2.97 -6.89 -8.59
N ALA A 101 -3.49 -6.15 -7.61
CA ALA A 101 -2.66 -5.23 -6.82
C ALA A 101 -1.66 -6.02 -5.98
N ASN A 102 -0.42 -5.54 -5.95
CA ASN A 102 0.68 -6.10 -5.15
C ASN A 102 1.23 -5.08 -4.13
N VAL A 103 0.77 -3.84 -4.18
CA VAL A 103 1.01 -2.82 -3.15
C VAL A 103 -0.34 -2.38 -2.61
N LEU A 104 -0.58 -2.62 -1.32
CA LEU A 104 -1.86 -2.37 -0.66
C LEU A 104 -1.70 -1.26 0.37
N VAL A 105 -2.36 -0.13 0.12
CA VAL A 105 -2.27 1.08 0.97
C VAL A 105 -3.54 1.18 1.80
N PHE A 106 -3.41 0.98 3.10
CA PHE A 106 -4.51 1.05 4.06
C PHE A 106 -4.84 2.49 4.44
N PRO A 107 -6.13 2.82 4.68
CA PRO A 107 -6.57 4.19 4.94
C PRO A 107 -6.16 4.74 6.31
N ASP A 108 -5.82 3.87 7.26
CA ASP A 108 -5.42 4.21 8.63
C ASP A 108 -4.63 3.06 9.29
N LEU A 109 -4.08 3.32 10.48
CA LEU A 109 -3.25 2.35 11.20
C LEU A 109 -4.07 1.21 11.80
N ASN A 110 -5.32 1.42 12.20
CA ASN A 110 -6.14 0.35 12.77
C ASN A 110 -6.40 -0.72 11.72
N THR A 111 -6.83 -0.31 10.52
CA THR A 111 -7.06 -1.22 9.39
C THR A 111 -5.77 -1.86 8.93
N GLY A 112 -4.68 -1.09 8.78
CA GLY A 112 -3.40 -1.62 8.34
C GLY A 112 -2.78 -2.61 9.33
N ASN A 113 -2.72 -2.27 10.62
CA ASN A 113 -2.07 -3.07 11.65
C ASN A 113 -2.80 -4.38 11.94
N ASN A 114 -4.11 -4.31 12.15
CA ASN A 114 -4.92 -5.50 12.41
C ASN A 114 -4.92 -6.45 11.21
N THR A 115 -5.03 -5.92 9.98
CA THR A 115 -5.08 -6.76 8.78
C THR A 115 -3.78 -7.52 8.56
N TYR A 116 -2.61 -6.87 8.62
CA TYR A 116 -1.36 -7.60 8.37
C TYR A 116 -1.09 -8.66 9.44
N LYS A 117 -1.43 -8.38 10.72
CA LYS A 117 -1.31 -9.36 11.80
C LYS A 117 -2.29 -10.51 11.64
N ALA A 118 -3.53 -10.23 11.28
CA ALA A 118 -4.53 -11.26 11.03
C ALA A 118 -4.07 -12.20 9.89
N VAL A 119 -3.54 -11.65 8.79
CA VAL A 119 -3.00 -12.45 7.69
C VAL A 119 -1.80 -13.26 8.15
N GLN A 120 -0.85 -12.67 8.86
CA GLN A 120 0.31 -13.37 9.40
C GLN A 120 -0.06 -14.51 10.37
N GLN A 121 -1.07 -14.32 11.22
CA GLN A 121 -1.48 -15.34 12.20
C GLN A 121 -2.38 -16.42 11.59
N SER A 122 -3.11 -16.09 10.53
CA SER A 122 -4.05 -17.01 9.88
C SER A 122 -3.44 -17.76 8.69
N THR A 123 -2.20 -17.47 8.34
CA THR A 123 -1.48 -18.08 7.22
C THR A 123 -0.03 -18.33 7.62
N ASP A 124 0.67 -19.20 6.92
CA ASP A 124 2.11 -19.40 7.14
C ASP A 124 2.95 -18.36 6.38
N CYS A 125 2.40 -17.17 6.11
CA CYS A 125 3.12 -16.14 5.37
C CYS A 125 4.19 -15.49 6.24
N LEU A 126 5.37 -15.28 5.65
CA LEU A 126 6.41 -14.51 6.28
C LEU A 126 6.05 -13.02 6.19
N ALA A 127 5.84 -12.37 7.33
CA ALA A 127 5.67 -10.93 7.42
C ALA A 127 6.98 -10.28 7.89
N ILE A 128 7.58 -9.46 7.04
CA ILE A 128 8.85 -8.77 7.33
C ILE A 128 8.57 -7.30 7.63
N GLY A 129 9.09 -6.78 8.75
CA GLY A 129 9.03 -5.36 9.09
C GLY A 129 9.00 -5.07 10.60
N PRO A 130 8.76 -3.80 10.99
CA PRO A 130 8.42 -2.68 10.12
C PRO A 130 9.62 -2.16 9.29
N MET A 131 9.38 -1.85 8.03
CA MET A 131 10.33 -1.12 7.18
C MET A 131 9.94 0.36 7.13
N LEU A 132 10.81 1.26 7.60
CA LEU A 132 10.59 2.70 7.55
C LEU A 132 10.97 3.24 6.17
N GLN A 133 10.27 4.28 5.72
CA GLN A 133 10.40 4.87 4.38
C GLN A 133 10.43 6.40 4.48
N GLY A 134 11.01 7.05 3.47
CA GLY A 134 11.02 8.52 3.36
C GLY A 134 12.08 9.25 4.18
N LEU A 135 13.07 8.54 4.73
CA LEU A 135 14.19 9.13 5.48
C LEU A 135 15.39 9.42 4.55
N ASN A 136 16.16 10.47 4.88
CA ASN A 136 17.40 10.81 4.14
C ASN A 136 18.45 9.70 4.16
N LYS A 137 18.45 8.88 5.22
CA LYS A 137 19.26 7.66 5.35
C LYS A 137 18.38 6.59 5.96
N PRO A 138 18.55 5.31 5.56
CA PRO A 138 17.70 4.24 6.05
C PRO A 138 17.97 3.97 7.52
N VAL A 139 16.89 3.96 8.30
CA VAL A 139 16.85 3.56 9.70
C VAL A 139 15.63 2.66 9.80
N ASN A 140 15.77 1.50 10.42
CA ASN A 140 14.65 0.60 10.67
C ASN A 140 14.56 0.28 12.16
N ASP A 141 13.34 0.08 12.63
CA ASP A 141 13.05 -0.29 14.00
C ASP A 141 12.77 -1.78 14.09
N LEU A 142 13.24 -2.41 15.16
CA LEU A 142 13.01 -3.82 15.45
C LEU A 142 12.07 -3.95 16.64
N SER A 143 11.13 -4.88 16.52
CA SER A 143 10.29 -5.30 17.65
C SER A 143 11.16 -5.79 18.81
N ARG A 144 10.74 -5.51 20.06
CA ARG A 144 11.38 -6.07 21.27
C ARG A 144 11.44 -7.61 21.28
N GLY A 145 10.57 -8.27 20.52
CA GLY A 145 10.52 -9.73 20.36
C GLY A 145 11.16 -10.24 19.06
N ALA A 146 12.00 -9.45 18.39
CA ALA A 146 12.63 -9.84 17.13
C ALA A 146 13.52 -11.08 17.31
N THR A 147 13.37 -12.04 16.39
CA THR A 147 14.23 -13.21 16.28
C THR A 147 15.56 -12.87 15.59
N VAL A 148 16.54 -13.77 15.64
CA VAL A 148 17.79 -13.63 14.86
C VAL A 148 17.47 -13.49 13.36
N GLY A 149 16.49 -14.24 12.87
CA GLY A 149 16.02 -14.14 11.48
C GLY A 149 15.47 -12.76 11.14
N ASP A 150 14.68 -12.16 12.02
CA ASP A 150 14.13 -10.82 11.84
C ASP A 150 15.23 -9.75 11.80
N ILE A 151 16.25 -9.89 12.65
CA ILE A 151 17.42 -8.99 12.69
C ILE A 151 18.19 -9.07 11.37
N VAL A 152 18.57 -10.28 10.93
CA VAL A 152 19.32 -10.49 9.68
C VAL A 152 18.53 -9.94 8.49
N THR A 153 17.22 -10.21 8.46
CA THR A 153 16.33 -9.73 7.39
C THR A 153 16.24 -8.20 7.40
N THR A 154 16.09 -7.57 8.56
CA THR A 154 16.03 -6.11 8.69
C THR A 154 17.34 -5.44 8.28
N VAL A 155 18.49 -6.04 8.59
CA VAL A 155 19.79 -5.55 8.13
C VAL A 155 19.89 -5.62 6.61
N ALA A 156 19.49 -6.74 6.00
CA ALA A 156 19.47 -6.89 4.54
C ALA A 156 18.55 -5.85 3.87
N LEU A 157 17.36 -5.64 4.42
CA LEU A 157 16.43 -4.60 3.97
C LEU A 157 17.07 -3.20 4.04
N THR A 158 17.68 -2.86 5.18
CA THR A 158 18.34 -1.57 5.39
C THR A 158 19.45 -1.34 4.38
N ALA A 159 20.22 -2.37 4.03
CA ALA A 159 21.28 -2.31 3.02
C ALA A 159 20.72 -2.05 1.60
N ILE A 160 19.59 -2.69 1.24
CA ILE A 160 18.89 -2.43 -0.02
C ILE A 160 18.43 -0.96 -0.08
N GLN A 161 17.80 -0.46 0.98
CA GLN A 161 17.37 0.95 1.06
C GLN A 161 18.55 1.92 0.96
N ALA A 162 19.70 1.61 1.59
CA ALA A 162 20.89 2.45 1.54
C ALA A 162 21.46 2.60 0.12
N LYS A 163 21.31 1.55 -0.70
CA LYS A 163 21.71 1.58 -2.11
C LYS A 163 20.79 2.50 -2.93
N GLN A 164 19.50 2.60 -2.58
CA GLN A 164 18.56 3.50 -3.25
C GLN A 164 18.81 4.97 -2.92
N SER A 165 19.09 5.33 -1.67
CA SER A 165 19.30 6.73 -1.25
C SER A 165 20.56 7.39 -1.84
N LYS A 166 21.40 6.64 -2.56
CA LYS A 166 22.61 7.16 -3.22
C LYS A 166 22.39 7.56 -4.69
N ASN A 167 21.21 7.29 -5.24
CA ASN A 167 20.79 7.75 -6.58
C ASN A 167 19.79 8.90 -6.44
#